data_AF-A0A3N5EZD6-F1
#
_entry.id   AF-A0A3N5EZD6-F1
#
_cell.length_a   1.000
_cell.length_b   1.000
_cell.length_c   1.000
_cell.angle_alpha   90.00
_cell.angle_beta   90.00
_cell.angle_gamma   90.00
#
_symmetry.space_group_name_H-M   'P 1'
#
loop_
_entity.id
_entity.type
_entity.pdbx_description
1 polymer ?
#
loop_
_entity_poly.entity_id
_entity_poly.type
_entity_poly.pdbx_seq_one_letter_code
_entity_poly.pdbx_strand_id
1 'polypeptide(L)'
;MGPGCETVRCSFAQDTHLVVGRWKDGRTGTFRGIRKGATGYGVTIFGDKGIRSSLAVQGKNDYRNLVVEIVKFFKTGEPPVSVDEMLEVLAFMEAADASKAKGGAEIRLDELK
;
A
#
# COMPACT_ATOMS: atom_id res chain seq x y z
N MET A 1 -3.60 4.51 -2.42
CA MET A 1 -4.95 4.79 -2.97
C MET A 1 -4.78 5.48 -4.32
N GLY A 2 -3.96 4.90 -5.21
CA GLY A 2 -3.34 5.67 -6.28
C GLY A 2 -2.37 6.75 -5.76
N PRO A 3 -1.91 7.63 -6.67
CA PRO A 3 -0.89 8.62 -6.39
C PRO A 3 -1.36 9.75 -5.47
N GLY A 4 -0.41 10.57 -5.01
CA GLY A 4 -0.62 11.78 -4.22
C GLY A 4 -0.49 11.59 -2.71
N CYS A 5 0.21 10.55 -2.25
CA CYS A 5 0.53 10.43 -0.82
C CYS A 5 1.52 11.53 -0.42
N GLU A 6 1.26 12.22 0.69
CA GLU A 6 2.10 13.31 1.20
C GLU A 6 2.93 12.86 2.40
N THR A 7 2.30 12.20 3.37
CA THR A 7 2.95 11.76 4.60
C THR A 7 2.66 10.31 4.93
N VAL A 8 3.64 9.67 5.57
CA VAL A 8 3.54 8.30 6.08
C VAL A 8 4.09 8.24 7.50
N ARG A 9 3.36 7.55 8.38
CA ARG A 9 3.80 7.21 9.73
C ARG A 9 3.64 5.71 9.96
N CYS A 10 4.64 5.08 10.58
CA CYS A 10 4.63 3.68 10.96
C CYS A 10 4.69 3.54 12.49
N SER A 11 3.63 3.01 13.09
CA SER A 11 3.68 2.46 14.44
C SER A 11 4.08 0.99 14.34
N PHE A 12 5.10 0.58 15.08
CA PHE A 12 5.67 -0.75 14.95
C PHE A 12 5.86 -1.43 16.31
N ALA A 13 5.68 -2.74 16.30
CA ALA A 13 6.01 -3.66 17.37
C ALA A 13 6.67 -4.91 16.76
N GLN A 14 7.12 -5.85 17.58
CA GLN A 14 7.80 -7.07 17.12
C GLN A 14 7.01 -7.81 16.03
N ASP A 15 5.71 -8.01 16.22
CA ASP A 15 4.89 -8.85 15.34
C ASP A 15 3.91 -8.08 14.45
N THR A 16 3.80 -6.76 14.60
CA THR A 16 2.82 -5.96 13.88
C THR A 16 3.33 -4.59 13.48
N HIS A 17 2.99 -4.14 12.28
CA HIS A 17 3.11 -2.74 11.86
C HIS A 17 1.73 -2.17 11.55
N LEU A 18 1.51 -0.92 11.92
CA LEU A 18 0.39 -0.10 11.47
C LEU A 18 0.95 1.13 10.76
N VAL A 19 0.80 1.17 9.45
CA VAL A 19 1.21 2.29 8.62
C VAL A 19 0.00 3.15 8.31
N VAL A 20 0.13 4.45 8.52
CA VAL A 20 -0.89 5.46 8.19
C VAL A 20 -0.33 6.37 7.13
N GLY A 21 -1.02 6.48 6.00
CA GLY A 21 -0.71 7.41 4.93
C GLY A 21 -1.76 8.51 4.81
N ARG A 22 -1.34 9.73 4.50
CA ARG A 22 -2.22 10.86 4.20
C ARG A 22 -1.97 11.33 2.78
N TRP A 23 -3.03 11.56 2.02
CA TRP A 23 -2.99 12.07 0.66
C TRP A 23 -3.35 13.55 0.64
N LYS A 24 -2.84 14.27 -0.37
CA LYS A 24 -3.00 15.73 -0.53
C LYS A 24 -4.47 16.18 -0.60
N ASP A 25 -5.36 15.30 -1.04
CA ASP A 25 -6.80 15.53 -1.16
C ASP A 25 -7.59 15.17 0.11
N GLY A 26 -6.89 14.92 1.22
CA GLY A 26 -7.49 14.61 2.52
C GLY A 26 -7.82 13.13 2.73
N ARG A 27 -7.61 12.26 1.73
CA ARG A 27 -7.78 10.81 1.90
C ARG A 27 -6.76 10.27 2.91
N THR A 28 -7.20 9.34 3.75
CA THR A 28 -6.35 8.67 4.75
C THR A 28 -6.45 7.17 4.56
N GLY A 29 -5.30 6.51 4.47
CA GLY A 29 -5.19 5.06 4.31
C GLY A 29 -4.43 4.42 5.46
N THR A 30 -4.85 3.23 5.87
CA THR A 30 -4.13 2.43 6.87
C THR A 30 -3.78 1.06 6.32
N PHE A 31 -2.55 0.63 6.56
CA PHE A 31 -2.07 -0.72 6.24
C PHE A 31 -1.62 -1.41 7.53
N ARG A 32 -2.08 -2.64 7.74
CA ARG A 32 -1.71 -3.45 8.91
C ARG A 32 -0.91 -4.68 8.48
N GLY A 33 0.37 -4.69 8.79
CA GLY A 33 1.23 -5.86 8.65
C GLY A 33 1.13 -6.73 9.90
N ILE A 34 0.88 -8.03 9.72
CA ILE A 34 0.81 -9.02 10.81
C ILE A 34 1.80 -10.14 10.48
N ARG A 35 2.82 -10.33 11.33
CA ARG A 35 3.85 -11.37 11.18
C ARG A 35 3.54 -12.63 11.99
N LYS A 36 2.79 -12.50 13.09
CA LYS A 36 2.43 -13.61 13.98
C LYS A 36 0.97 -13.51 14.41
N GLY A 37 0.28 -14.65 14.49
CA GLY A 37 -1.14 -14.75 14.85
C GLY A 37 -2.05 -14.96 13.64
N ALA A 38 -3.34 -14.65 13.78
CA ALA A 38 -4.31 -14.74 12.69
C ALA A 38 -3.99 -13.70 11.60
N THR A 39 -3.87 -14.15 10.35
CA THR A 39 -3.54 -13.31 9.20
C THR A 39 -4.66 -13.37 8.16
N GLY A 40 -4.68 -12.36 7.30
CA GLY A 40 -5.59 -12.22 6.18
C GLY A 40 -5.23 -10.96 5.41
N TYR A 41 -5.80 -10.80 4.22
CA TYR A 41 -5.67 -9.57 3.44
C TYR A 41 -7.03 -9.14 2.93
N GLY A 42 -7.15 -7.85 2.68
CA GLY A 42 -8.41 -7.23 2.31
C GLY A 42 -8.31 -5.73 2.43
N VAL A 43 -9.39 -5.07 2.08
CA VAL A 43 -9.52 -3.63 2.14
C VAL A 43 -10.90 -3.27 2.65
N THR A 44 -10.98 -2.24 3.49
CA THR A 44 -12.24 -1.57 3.79
C THR A 44 -12.10 -0.12 3.34
N ILE A 45 -13.02 0.30 2.47
CA ILE A 45 -13.09 1.64 1.91
C ILE A 45 -14.29 2.33 2.53
N PHE A 46 -14.03 3.48 3.15
CA PHE A 46 -15.05 4.37 3.70
C PHE A 46 -15.27 5.51 2.71
N GLY A 47 -16.35 5.43 1.93
CA GLY A 47 -16.71 6.43 0.93
C GLY A 47 -17.96 7.23 1.32
N ASP A 48 -18.20 8.29 0.56
CA ASP A 48 -19.40 9.15 0.65
C ASP A 48 -20.71 8.37 0.43
N LYS A 49 -20.71 7.40 -0.49
CA LYS A 49 -21.86 6.55 -0.85
C LYS A 49 -21.93 5.27 0.00
N GLY A 50 -21.11 5.19 1.05
CA GLY A 50 -21.12 4.11 2.02
C GLY A 50 -19.80 3.34 2.10
N ILE A 51 -19.84 2.28 2.91
CA ILE A 51 -18.68 1.47 3.25
C ILE A 51 -18.67 0.22 2.39
N ARG A 52 -17.49 -0.16 1.89
CA ARG A 52 -17.27 -1.41 1.16
C ARG A 52 -16.08 -2.13 1.75
N SER A 53 -16.24 -3.41 2.05
CA SER A 53 -15.17 -4.28 2.52
C SER A 53 -15.01 -5.45 1.58
N SER A 54 -13.78 -5.73 1.15
CA SER A 54 -13.41 -6.97 0.50
C SER A 54 -12.44 -7.69 1.43
N LEU A 55 -12.87 -8.83 1.95
CA LEU A 55 -11.96 -9.81 2.53
C LEU A 55 -11.51 -10.70 1.38
N ALA A 56 -10.21 -10.95 1.27
CA ALA A 56 -9.76 -11.95 0.34
C ALA A 56 -10.41 -13.28 0.67
N VAL A 57 -11.16 -13.81 -0.29
CA VAL A 57 -11.70 -15.16 -0.22
C VAL A 57 -10.50 -16.10 -0.14
N GLN A 58 -10.33 -16.79 0.99
CA GLN A 58 -9.41 -17.92 1.11
C GLN A 58 -9.65 -18.85 -0.09
N GLY A 59 -8.68 -18.98 -1.00
CA GLY A 59 -8.71 -20.00 -2.06
C GLY A 59 -8.77 -19.54 -3.51
N LYS A 60 -8.83 -18.23 -3.82
CA LYS A 60 -8.56 -17.74 -5.19
C LYS A 60 -7.23 -16.99 -5.24
N ASN A 61 -6.15 -17.76 -5.21
CA ASN A 61 -4.82 -17.27 -5.57
C ASN A 61 -4.86 -16.77 -7.01
N ASP A 62 -4.87 -15.46 -7.18
CA ASP A 62 -4.94 -14.83 -8.50
C ASP A 62 -3.57 -14.70 -9.18
N TYR A 63 -2.70 -15.70 -8.95
CA TYR A 63 -1.44 -15.79 -9.65
C TYR A 63 -1.64 -15.83 -11.16
N ARG A 64 -2.77 -16.39 -11.61
CA ARG A 64 -3.15 -16.39 -13.02
C ARG A 64 -3.31 -14.97 -13.58
N ASN A 65 -4.09 -14.07 -12.96
CA ASN A 65 -4.25 -12.73 -13.54
C ASN A 65 -2.97 -11.93 -13.44
N LEU A 66 -2.14 -12.14 -12.40
CA LEU A 66 -0.79 -11.55 -12.36
C LEU A 66 0.04 -11.99 -13.58
N VAL A 67 0.10 -13.29 -13.87
CA VAL A 67 0.83 -13.81 -15.04
C VAL A 67 0.24 -13.29 -16.36
N VAL A 68 -1.08 -13.13 -16.44
CA VAL A 68 -1.73 -12.52 -17.63
C VAL A 68 -1.21 -11.10 -17.87
N GLU A 69 -1.15 -10.25 -16.83
CA GLU A 69 -0.63 -8.89 -16.98
C GLU A 69 0.88 -8.86 -17.30
N ILE A 70 1.66 -9.77 -16.71
CA ILE A 70 3.09 -9.93 -17.06
C ILE A 70 3.26 -10.27 -18.54
N VAL A 71 2.50 -11.24 -19.06
CA VAL A 71 2.58 -11.64 -20.48
C VAL A 71 2.14 -10.50 -21.40
N LYS A 72 1.12 -9.73 -21.04
CA LYS A 72 0.71 -8.54 -21.80
C LYS A 72 1.84 -7.53 -21.89
N PHE A 73 2.45 -7.18 -20.75
CA PHE A 73 3.59 -6.25 -20.70
C PHE A 73 4.73 -6.69 -21.63
N PHE A 74 5.14 -7.96 -21.60
CA PHE A 74 6.19 -8.45 -22.50
C PHE A 74 5.81 -8.44 -23.98
N LYS A 75 4.52 -8.52 -24.32
CA LYS A 75 4.06 -8.49 -25.71
C LYS A 75 3.88 -7.07 -26.25
N THR A 76 3.41 -6.14 -25.42
CA THR A 76 3.02 -4.78 -25.85
C THR A 76 4.03 -3.71 -25.45
N GLY A 77 4.84 -3.96 -24.43
CA GLY A 77 5.68 -2.95 -23.77
C GLY A 77 4.90 -2.01 -22.86
N GLU A 78 3.59 -2.18 -22.72
CA GLU A 78 2.73 -1.32 -21.90
C GLU A 78 2.60 -1.89 -20.49
N PRO A 79 3.09 -1.18 -19.45
CA PRO A 79 3.02 -1.69 -18.08
C PRO A 79 1.58 -1.61 -17.55
N PRO A 80 1.15 -2.57 -16.71
CA PRO A 80 -0.21 -2.60 -16.15
C PRO A 80 -0.47 -1.48 -15.13
N VAL A 81 0.60 -0.85 -14.65
CA VAL A 81 0.60 0.31 -13.74
C VAL A 81 1.64 1.29 -14.28
N SER A 82 1.38 2.59 -14.22
CA SER A 82 2.36 3.58 -14.69
C SER A 82 3.64 3.55 -13.85
N VAL A 83 4.76 3.97 -14.44
CA VAL A 83 6.04 4.07 -13.72
C VAL A 83 5.91 5.02 -12.53
N ASP A 84 5.23 6.15 -12.71
CA ASP A 84 5.04 7.15 -11.65
C ASP A 84 4.25 6.57 -10.46
N GLU A 85 3.19 5.81 -10.72
CA GLU A 85 2.42 5.15 -9.65
C GLU A 85 3.25 4.07 -8.95
N MET A 86 4.06 3.31 -9.69
CA MET A 86 4.97 2.33 -9.09
C MET A 86 6.04 2.99 -8.21
N LEU A 87 6.61 4.12 -8.63
CA LEU A 87 7.57 4.88 -7.84
C LEU A 87 6.94 5.40 -6.54
N GLU A 88 5.70 5.89 -6.59
CA GLU A 88 5.00 6.32 -5.38
C GLU A 88 4.74 5.16 -4.40
N VAL A 89 4.45 3.95 -4.89
CA VAL A 89 4.32 2.76 -4.04
C VAL A 89 5.65 2.44 -3.36
N LEU A 90 6.77 2.51 -4.08
CA LEU A 90 8.11 2.31 -3.51
C LEU A 90 8.41 3.38 -2.46
N ALA A 91 8.17 4.66 -2.76
CA ALA A 91 8.37 5.78 -1.85
C ALA A 91 7.51 5.64 -0.57
N PHE A 92 6.28 5.16 -0.69
CA PHE A 92 5.43 4.87 0.47
C PHE A 92 6.03 3.80 1.38
N MET A 93 6.55 2.70 0.80
CA MET A 93 7.19 1.62 1.55
C MET A 93 8.47 2.13 2.23
N GLU A 94 9.29 2.90 1.52
CA GLU A 94 10.50 3.51 2.04
C GLU A 94 10.19 4.49 3.18
N ALA A 95 9.16 5.33 3.03
CA ALA A 95 8.70 6.24 4.07
C ALA A 95 8.27 5.49 5.35
N ALA A 96 7.60 4.35 5.20
CA ALA A 96 7.20 3.51 6.33
C ALA A 96 8.41 2.94 7.07
N ASP A 97 9.45 2.51 6.35
CA ASP A 97 10.70 2.03 6.95
C ASP A 97 11.53 3.15 7.57
N ALA A 98 11.62 4.32 6.92
CA ALA A 98 12.25 5.51 7.47
C ALA A 98 11.55 5.98 8.75
N SER A 99 10.21 5.94 8.77
CA SER A 99 9.40 6.24 9.96
C SER A 99 9.77 5.32 11.12
N LYS A 100 9.87 4.00 10.87
CA LYS A 100 10.31 3.01 11.87
C LYS A 100 11.71 3.33 12.40
N ALA A 101 12.67 3.63 11.51
CA ALA A 101 14.03 3.99 11.89
C ALA A 101 14.09 5.26 12.76
N LYS A 102 13.15 6.19 12.56
CA LYS A 102 13.01 7.43 13.35
C LYS A 102 11.99 7.31 14.49
N GLY A 103 11.76 6.11 15.03
CA GLY A 103 10.92 5.90 16.21
C GLY A 103 9.42 6.19 15.99
N GLY A 104 8.94 6.05 14.76
CA GLY A 104 7.54 6.31 14.38
C GLY A 104 7.25 7.77 14.03
N ALA A 105 8.28 8.56 13.68
CA ALA A 105 8.08 9.91 13.18
C ALA A 105 7.27 9.92 11.88
N GLU A 106 6.52 11.00 11.63
CA GLU A 106 5.89 11.21 10.33
C GLU A 106 6.96 11.60 9.31
N ILE A 107 6.95 10.95 8.14
CA ILE A 107 7.88 11.17 7.04
C ILE A 107 7.11 11.76 5.88
N ARG A 108 7.59 12.86 5.31
CA ARG A 108 7.05 13.39 4.06
C ARG A 108 7.70 12.67 2.87
N LEU A 109 6.91 12.33 1.86
CA LEU A 109 7.45 11.64 0.68
C LEU A 109 8.42 12.51 -0.14
N ASP A 110 8.30 13.84 -0.06
CA ASP A 110 9.20 14.79 -0.73
C ASP A 110 10.60 14.90 -0.07
N GLU A 111 10.78 14.31 1.12
CA GLU A 111 12.06 14.25 1.83
C GLU A 111 12.88 12.99 1.48
N LEU A 112 12.27 12.01 0.81
CA LEU A 112 12.94 10.80 0.34
C LEU A 112 13.68 11.12 -0.97
N LYS A 113 15.01 10.94 -0.97
CA LYS A 113 15.89 11.21 -2.11
C LYS A 113 16.53 9.94 -2.62
#